data_AF-A0A6I4TUY3-F1
#
_entry.id   AF-A0A6I4TUY3-F1
#
_cell.length_a   1.000
_cell.length_b   1.000
_cell.length_c   1.000
_cell.angle_alpha   90.00
_cell.angle_beta   90.00
_cell.angle_gamma   90.00
#
_symmetry.space_group_name_H-M   'P 1'
#
loop_
_entity.id
_entity.type
_entity.pdbx_description
1 polymer ?
#
loop_
_entity_poly.entity_id
_entity_poly.type
_entity_poly.pdbx_seq_one_letter_code
_entity_poly.pdbx_strand_id
1 'polypeptide(L)'
;MSRSGSAAADDPVWQVLRDYRIGPPDASLTFDQRLARENGWNAGFANRVIAEYYRFCLLAIRSGHAVTPSDAVDQAWHLHLTYSRDYWERFCPDVLGAKLHHGPTAGGSDEQTRYYDQYAATLRSYEQVFGENPPEDIWPAAAQRFGKDARAIRVHPHEFIFLPRKLAIISAVLALLVMVFLGGIAGEWIESV
;
A
#
# COMPACT_ATOMS: atom_id res chain seq x y z
N MET A 1 10.61 -16.02 33.34
CA MET A 1 9.50 -15.77 32.40
C MET A 1 9.55 -14.29 32.03
N SER A 2 10.26 -13.95 30.94
CA SER A 2 10.33 -12.57 30.45
C SER A 2 9.04 -12.28 29.68
N ARG A 3 8.29 -11.25 30.06
CA ARG A 3 7.23 -10.71 29.22
C ARG A 3 7.92 -10.01 28.04
N SER A 4 8.12 -10.70 26.92
CA SER A 4 8.39 -10.03 25.64
C SER A 4 7.08 -9.40 25.16
N GLY A 5 6.70 -8.27 25.77
CA GLY A 5 5.81 -7.31 25.12
C GLY A 5 6.64 -6.49 24.14
N SER A 6 6.12 -6.21 22.94
CA SER A 6 6.78 -5.30 22.02
C SER A 6 6.87 -3.90 22.63
N ALA A 7 7.90 -3.12 22.30
CA ALA A 7 8.04 -1.74 22.80
C ALA A 7 6.80 -0.88 22.49
N ALA A 8 6.12 -1.16 21.37
CA ALA A 8 4.86 -0.54 21.03
C ALA A 8 3.73 -0.81 22.05
N ALA A 9 3.64 -2.03 22.62
CA ALA A 9 2.49 -2.45 23.41
C ALA A 9 2.26 -1.58 24.66
N ASP A 10 3.32 -1.04 25.24
CA ASP A 10 3.25 -0.18 26.41
C ASP A 10 3.30 1.32 26.05
N ASP A 11 3.36 1.68 24.77
CA ASP A 11 3.41 3.08 24.33
C ASP A 11 2.02 3.74 24.41
N PRO A 12 1.88 4.87 25.16
CA PRO A 12 0.59 5.54 25.32
C PRO A 12 0.01 6.04 23.99
N VAL A 13 0.85 6.47 23.03
CA VAL A 13 0.39 6.90 21.70
C VAL A 13 -0.16 5.72 20.92
N TRP A 14 0.46 4.54 21.05
CA TRP A 14 -0.02 3.33 20.38
C TRP A 14 -1.39 2.87 20.89
N GLN A 15 -1.65 3.03 22.19
CA GLN A 15 -2.94 2.68 22.79
C GLN A 15 -4.08 3.57 22.26
N VAL A 16 -3.82 4.86 22.03
CA VAL A 16 -4.83 5.76 21.45
C VAL A 16 -4.96 5.53 19.93
N LEU A 17 -3.84 5.32 19.23
CA LEU A 17 -3.81 5.12 17.78
C LEU A 17 -4.67 3.92 17.33
N ARG A 18 -4.50 2.76 17.98
CA ARG A 18 -5.16 1.51 17.57
C ARG A 18 -6.70 1.59 17.60
N ASP A 19 -7.25 2.45 18.45
CA ASP A 19 -8.69 2.60 18.65
C ASP A 19 -9.24 3.85 17.93
N TYR A 20 -8.36 4.63 17.29
CA TYR A 20 -8.76 5.83 16.57
C TYR A 20 -9.64 5.50 15.37
N ARG A 21 -10.72 6.27 15.20
CA ARG A 21 -11.60 6.21 14.04
C ARG A 21 -11.47 7.50 13.26
N ILE A 22 -11.02 7.37 12.01
CA ILE A 22 -10.85 8.51 11.10
C ILE A 22 -12.22 8.93 10.56
N GLY A 23 -12.50 10.23 10.68
CA GLY A 23 -13.72 10.84 10.14
C GLY A 23 -14.96 10.66 11.01
N PRO A 24 -16.12 11.14 10.54
CA PRO A 24 -17.35 11.15 11.33
C PRO A 24 -17.94 9.74 11.48
N PRO A 25 -18.45 9.38 12.68
CA PRO A 25 -18.93 8.02 12.98
C PRO A 25 -20.23 7.66 12.23
N ASP A 26 -20.96 8.65 11.75
CA ASP A 26 -22.23 8.55 11.02
C ASP A 26 -22.06 8.69 9.49
N ALA A 27 -20.82 8.65 8.99
CA ALA A 27 -20.55 8.69 7.56
C ALA A 27 -21.22 7.51 6.82
N SER A 28 -22.01 7.80 5.79
CA SER A 28 -22.59 6.76 4.92
C SER A 28 -21.53 6.00 4.12
N LEU A 29 -20.39 6.64 3.83
CA LEU A 29 -19.19 6.03 3.26
C LEU A 29 -18.05 6.23 4.26
N THR A 30 -17.69 5.18 4.97
CA THR A 30 -16.64 5.24 5.98
C THR A 30 -15.25 5.38 5.36
N PHE A 31 -14.26 5.75 6.17
CA PHE A 31 -12.89 5.93 5.71
C PHE A 31 -12.32 4.68 5.03
N ASP A 32 -12.51 3.50 5.64
CA ASP A 32 -12.07 2.21 5.10
C ASP A 32 -12.76 1.84 3.79
N GLN A 33 -14.07 2.11 3.67
CA GLN A 33 -14.81 1.89 2.42
C GLN A 33 -14.32 2.81 1.31
N ARG A 34 -14.05 4.09 1.64
CA ARG A 34 -13.50 5.05 0.68
C ARG A 34 -12.08 4.65 0.25
N LEU A 35 -11.23 4.25 1.20
CA LEU A 35 -9.88 3.78 0.93
C LEU A 35 -9.89 2.55 0.00
N ALA A 36 -10.75 1.58 0.30
CA ALA A 36 -10.93 0.38 -0.51
C ALA A 36 -11.37 0.75 -1.94
N ARG A 37 -12.38 1.62 -2.07
CA ARG A 37 -12.92 2.05 -3.36
C ARG A 37 -11.91 2.80 -4.22
N GLU A 38 -11.18 3.76 -3.64
CA GLU A 38 -10.24 4.61 -4.38
C GLU A 38 -9.01 3.84 -4.89
N ASN A 39 -8.67 2.73 -4.24
CA ASN A 39 -7.49 1.91 -4.59
C ASN A 39 -7.84 0.56 -5.24
N GLY A 40 -9.13 0.26 -5.43
CA GLY A 40 -9.57 -1.03 -5.95
C GLY A 40 -9.26 -2.22 -5.02
N TRP A 41 -9.16 -1.97 -3.72
CA TRP A 41 -8.87 -3.01 -2.72
C TRP A 41 -10.16 -3.64 -2.19
N ASN A 42 -10.04 -4.88 -1.71
CA ASN A 42 -11.10 -5.46 -0.89
C ASN A 42 -11.07 -4.86 0.54
N ALA A 43 -12.20 -4.95 1.23
CA ALA A 43 -12.35 -4.36 2.57
C ALA A 43 -11.36 -4.92 3.61
N GLY A 44 -11.05 -6.22 3.56
CA GLY A 44 -10.09 -6.83 4.47
C GLY A 44 -8.67 -6.28 4.28
N PHE A 45 -8.26 -6.07 3.02
CA PHE A 45 -6.97 -5.46 2.70
C PHE A 45 -6.91 -4.01 3.19
N ALA A 46 -7.94 -3.20 2.90
CA ALA A 46 -8.00 -1.81 3.35
C ALA A 46 -7.92 -1.68 4.88
N ASN A 47 -8.61 -2.55 5.63
CA ASN A 47 -8.54 -2.55 7.10
C ASN A 47 -7.13 -2.89 7.61
N ARG A 48 -6.43 -3.85 7.00
CA ARG A 48 -5.03 -4.12 7.36
C ARG A 48 -4.13 -2.93 7.04
N VAL A 49 -4.31 -2.26 5.89
CA VAL A 49 -3.54 -1.05 5.55
C VAL A 49 -3.78 0.08 6.56
N ILE A 50 -4.98 0.25 7.10
CA ILE A 50 -5.25 1.22 8.16
C ILE A 50 -4.48 0.88 9.44
N ALA A 51 -4.44 -0.39 9.84
CA ALA A 51 -3.64 -0.82 10.98
C ALA A 51 -2.14 -0.55 10.77
N GLU A 52 -1.63 -0.80 9.55
CA GLU A 52 -0.25 -0.49 9.17
C GLU A 52 0.03 1.02 9.10
N TYR A 53 -0.95 1.82 8.69
CA TYR A 53 -0.87 3.28 8.73
C TYR A 53 -0.70 3.81 10.16
N TYR A 54 -1.42 3.24 11.14
CA TYR A 54 -1.21 3.60 12.53
C TYR A 54 0.17 3.19 13.04
N ARG A 55 0.68 2.02 12.62
CA ARG A 55 2.06 1.62 12.94
C ARG A 55 3.07 2.60 12.36
N PHE A 56 2.89 3.03 11.10
CA PHE A 56 3.71 4.07 10.49
C PHE A 56 3.67 5.38 11.27
N CYS A 57 2.49 5.84 11.72
CA CYS A 57 2.38 7.03 12.55
C CYS A 57 3.18 6.90 13.85
N LEU A 58 3.11 5.74 14.53
CA LEU A 58 3.92 5.51 15.73
C LEU A 58 5.42 5.59 15.42
N LEU A 59 5.88 4.96 14.33
CA LEU A 59 7.28 5.04 13.90
C LEU A 59 7.71 6.48 13.62
N ALA A 60 6.87 7.27 12.95
CA ALA A 60 7.16 8.68 12.68
C ALA A 60 7.36 9.51 13.96
N ILE A 61 6.72 9.11 15.06
CA ILE A 61 6.85 9.77 16.36
C ILE A 61 8.03 9.23 17.18
N ARG A 62 8.37 7.94 17.05
CA ARG A 62 9.29 7.25 17.98
C ARG A 62 10.65 6.89 17.42
N SER A 63 10.81 6.79 16.11
CA SER A 63 12.05 6.30 15.51
C SER A 63 13.22 7.28 15.61
N GLY A 64 12.98 8.55 15.95
CA GLY A 64 14.04 9.57 16.09
C GLY A 64 14.68 9.99 14.76
N HIS A 65 14.17 9.51 13.64
CA HIS A 65 14.54 9.89 12.29
C HIS A 65 13.29 9.98 11.42
N ALA A 66 13.41 10.65 10.26
CA ALA A 66 12.33 10.66 9.29
C ALA A 66 12.07 9.23 8.77
N VAL A 67 10.80 8.88 8.59
CA VAL A 67 10.36 7.57 8.09
C VAL A 67 9.66 7.70 6.75
N THR A 68 9.69 6.64 5.95
CA THR A 68 9.07 6.59 4.62
C THR A 68 8.03 5.46 4.61
N PRO A 69 6.77 5.73 4.24
CA PRO A 69 5.74 4.70 4.17
C PRO A 69 5.90 3.81 2.92
N SER A 70 5.30 2.61 2.96
CA SER A 70 5.05 1.85 1.73
C SER A 70 3.99 2.56 0.87
N ASP A 71 3.79 2.13 -0.37
CA ASP A 71 2.80 2.76 -1.26
C ASP A 71 1.39 2.66 -0.66
N ALA A 72 0.98 1.46 -0.23
CA ALA A 72 -0.34 1.25 0.35
C ALA A 72 -0.58 2.12 1.61
N VAL A 73 0.43 2.23 2.48
CA VAL A 73 0.34 3.08 3.69
C VAL A 73 0.32 4.57 3.33
N ASP A 74 1.07 4.98 2.31
CA ASP A 74 1.05 6.37 1.79
C ASP A 74 -0.34 6.71 1.22
N GLN A 75 -1.03 5.79 0.53
CA GLN A 75 -2.40 6.01 0.06
C GLN A 75 -3.38 6.24 1.22
N ALA A 76 -3.27 5.49 2.32
CA ALA A 76 -4.07 5.73 3.52
C ALA A 76 -3.74 7.10 4.15
N TRP A 77 -2.46 7.46 4.20
CA TRP A 77 -2.03 8.75 4.73
C TRP A 77 -2.53 9.92 3.85
N HIS A 78 -2.40 9.84 2.53
CA HIS A 78 -2.94 10.82 1.59
C HIS A 78 -4.43 11.00 1.77
N LEU A 79 -5.18 9.89 1.87
CA LEU A 79 -6.62 9.97 2.10
C LEU A 79 -6.90 10.69 3.42
N HIS A 80 -6.22 10.34 4.51
CA HIS A 80 -6.41 10.98 5.82
C HIS A 80 -6.10 12.48 5.80
N LEU A 81 -5.09 12.93 5.06
CA LEU A 81 -4.80 14.37 4.87
C LEU A 81 -5.98 15.12 4.23
N THR A 82 -6.82 14.45 3.42
CA THR A 82 -8.04 15.07 2.87
C THR A 82 -9.17 15.22 3.90
N TYR A 83 -9.13 14.49 5.01
CA TYR A 83 -9.98 14.70 6.18
C TYR A 83 -9.35 15.78 7.07
N SER A 84 -9.06 16.93 6.48
CA SER A 84 -8.10 17.91 7.00
C SER A 84 -8.42 18.40 8.42
N ARG A 85 -9.70 18.56 8.78
CA ARG A 85 -10.12 18.92 10.14
C ARG A 85 -9.85 17.79 11.12
N ASP A 86 -10.23 16.57 10.77
CA ASP A 86 -9.97 15.38 11.57
C ASP A 86 -8.45 15.22 11.78
N TYR A 87 -7.68 15.33 10.69
CA TYR A 87 -6.22 15.21 10.72
C TYR A 87 -5.54 16.31 11.57
N TRP A 88 -5.80 17.58 11.27
CA TRP A 88 -5.06 18.70 11.87
C TRP A 88 -5.61 19.15 13.23
N GLU A 89 -6.92 19.08 13.43
CA GLU A 89 -7.57 19.59 14.65
C GLU A 89 -7.77 18.49 15.71
N ARG A 90 -7.74 17.20 15.33
CA ARG A 90 -7.94 16.07 16.27
C ARG A 90 -6.78 15.09 16.27
N PHE A 91 -6.47 14.45 15.15
CA PHE A 91 -5.50 13.36 15.09
C PHE A 91 -4.09 13.82 15.48
N CYS A 92 -3.54 14.86 14.84
CA CYS A 92 -2.22 15.36 15.19
C CYS A 92 -2.09 15.84 16.65
N PRO A 93 -2.95 16.74 17.17
CA PRO A 93 -2.80 17.25 18.52
C PRO A 93 -3.20 16.22 19.60
N ASP A 94 -4.31 15.51 19.44
CA ASP A 94 -4.90 14.70 20.52
C ASP A 94 -4.41 13.25 20.50
N VAL A 95 -4.05 12.72 19.33
CA VAL A 95 -3.63 11.31 19.18
C VAL A 95 -2.11 11.20 19.08
N LEU A 96 -1.49 11.94 18.15
CA LEU A 96 -0.04 11.88 17.96
C LEU A 96 0.73 12.74 18.99
N GLY A 97 0.10 13.81 19.49
CA GLY A 97 0.77 14.85 20.28
C GLY A 97 1.82 15.64 19.50
N ALA A 98 1.81 15.55 18.16
CA ALA A 98 2.80 16.16 17.29
C ALA A 98 2.24 16.39 15.88
N LYS A 99 2.80 17.38 15.18
CA LYS A 99 2.49 17.62 13.78
C LYS A 99 3.23 16.60 12.92
N LEU A 100 2.49 15.88 12.08
CA LEU A 100 3.04 14.98 11.08
C LEU A 100 2.74 15.56 9.69
N HIS A 101 3.75 16.16 9.06
CA HIS A 101 3.59 16.79 7.74
C HIS A 101 3.95 15.81 6.62
N HIS A 102 3.15 15.82 5.56
CA HIS A 102 3.53 15.23 4.27
C HIS A 102 4.15 16.32 3.40
N GLY A 103 5.30 16.02 2.80
CA GLY A 103 6.06 16.96 1.99
C GLY A 103 6.28 16.43 0.57
N PRO A 104 6.38 17.32 -0.43
CA PRO A 104 6.71 16.91 -1.79
C PRO A 104 8.14 16.35 -1.85
N THR A 105 8.36 15.45 -2.82
CA THR A 105 9.69 15.01 -3.25
C THR A 105 10.34 16.14 -4.06
N ALA A 106 11.61 16.46 -3.79
CA ALA A 106 12.46 17.34 -4.60
C ALA A 106 12.79 16.78 -6.00
N GLY A 107 12.60 15.49 -6.23
CA GLY A 107 12.98 14.75 -7.43
C GLY A 107 14.49 14.45 -7.53
N GLY A 108 14.86 13.67 -8.54
CA GLY A 108 16.26 13.36 -8.86
C GLY A 108 16.80 12.08 -8.21
N SER A 109 17.98 11.65 -8.69
CA SER A 109 18.65 10.40 -8.27
C SER A 109 19.04 10.38 -6.80
N ASP A 110 19.50 11.53 -6.29
CA ASP A 110 19.97 11.65 -4.91
C ASP A 110 18.81 11.46 -3.94
N GLU A 111 17.64 12.01 -4.29
CA GLU A 111 16.45 11.85 -3.47
C GLU A 111 15.86 10.43 -3.56
N GLN A 112 15.93 9.80 -4.73
CA GLN A 112 15.57 8.39 -4.87
C GLN A 112 16.43 7.50 -3.97
N THR A 113 17.74 7.76 -3.93
CA THR A 113 18.69 7.02 -3.07
C THR A 113 18.37 7.28 -1.59
N ARG A 114 18.14 8.53 -1.21
CA ARG A 114 17.72 8.90 0.15
C ARG A 114 16.46 8.16 0.57
N TYR A 115 15.41 8.16 -0.26
CA TYR A 115 14.16 7.47 0.07
C TYR A 115 14.33 5.96 0.16
N TYR A 116 15.18 5.36 -0.68
CA TYR A 116 15.51 3.94 -0.61
C TYR A 116 16.11 3.57 0.75
N ASP A 117 17.13 4.32 1.18
CA ASP A 117 17.82 4.08 2.46
C ASP A 117 16.90 4.39 3.66
N GLN A 118 16.12 5.46 3.59
CA GLN A 118 15.17 5.85 4.63
C GLN A 118 14.04 4.82 4.79
N TYR A 119 13.55 4.25 3.69
CA TYR A 119 12.56 3.19 3.73
C TYR A 119 13.14 1.90 4.35
N ALA A 120 14.37 1.52 4.00
CA ALA A 120 15.04 0.40 4.66
C ALA A 120 15.26 0.64 6.16
N ALA A 121 15.58 1.87 6.56
CA ALA A 121 15.63 2.25 7.97
C ALA A 121 14.25 2.15 8.65
N THR A 122 13.18 2.56 7.95
CA THR A 122 11.80 2.45 8.45
C THR A 122 11.41 0.99 8.72
N LEU A 123 11.73 0.06 7.82
CA LEU A 123 11.46 -1.37 8.04
C LEU A 123 12.24 -1.93 9.23
N ARG A 124 13.50 -1.52 9.42
CA ARG A 124 14.27 -1.90 10.62
C ARG A 124 13.65 -1.35 11.90
N SER A 125 13.20 -0.10 11.90
CA SER A 125 12.50 0.49 13.05
C SER A 125 11.18 -0.21 13.34
N TYR A 126 10.46 -0.65 12.30
CA TYR A 126 9.26 -1.45 12.44
C TYR A 126 9.55 -2.72 13.24
N GLU A 127 10.54 -3.51 12.81
CA GLU A 127 10.92 -4.77 13.48
C GLU A 127 11.32 -4.52 14.95
N GLN A 128 12.06 -3.45 15.22
CA GLN A 128 12.48 -3.08 16.58
C GLN A 128 11.31 -2.68 17.48
N VAL A 129 10.37 -1.89 16.96
CA VAL A 129 9.26 -1.33 17.74
C VAL A 129 8.15 -2.35 17.98
N PHE A 130 7.84 -3.17 16.97
CA PHE A 130 6.74 -4.13 17.01
C PHE A 130 7.18 -5.56 17.32
N GLY A 131 8.47 -5.89 17.21
CA GLY A 131 8.99 -7.22 17.49
C GLY A 131 8.56 -8.28 16.47
N GLU A 132 8.06 -7.85 15.30
CA GLU A 132 7.60 -8.70 14.21
C GLU A 132 7.98 -8.08 12.86
N ASN A 133 8.08 -8.92 11.83
CA ASN A 133 8.30 -8.43 10.47
C ASN A 133 7.02 -7.76 9.94
N PRO A 134 7.14 -6.66 9.20
CA PRO A 134 5.97 -6.05 8.58
C PRO A 134 5.39 -6.97 7.48
N PRO A 135 4.07 -6.99 7.28
CA PRO A 135 3.44 -7.85 6.27
C PRO A 135 3.88 -7.47 4.86
N GLU A 136 4.55 -8.39 4.15
CA GLU A 136 5.20 -8.13 2.86
C GLU A 136 4.25 -7.64 1.75
N ASP A 137 2.97 -7.99 1.83
CA ASP A 137 1.95 -7.56 0.88
C ASP A 137 1.52 -6.09 1.06
N ILE A 138 1.86 -5.47 2.21
CA ILE A 138 1.65 -4.05 2.49
C ILE A 138 2.98 -3.29 2.55
N TRP A 139 4.03 -3.92 3.07
CA TRP A 139 5.38 -3.39 3.21
C TRP A 139 6.38 -4.20 2.37
N PRO A 140 6.35 -4.06 1.04
CA PRO A 140 7.27 -4.79 0.19
C PRO A 140 8.70 -4.28 0.34
N ALA A 141 9.68 -5.04 -0.16
CA ALA A 141 11.06 -4.61 -0.19
C ALA A 141 11.26 -3.29 -0.97
N ALA A 142 12.29 -2.53 -0.61
CA ALA A 142 12.60 -1.22 -1.21
C ALA A 142 12.69 -1.27 -2.75
N ALA A 143 13.27 -2.33 -3.30
CA ALA A 143 13.36 -2.54 -4.75
C ALA A 143 11.99 -2.65 -5.44
N GLN A 144 10.98 -3.19 -4.77
CA GLN A 144 9.62 -3.22 -5.28
C GLN A 144 8.95 -1.85 -5.11
N ARG A 145 9.03 -1.25 -3.91
CA ARG A 145 8.43 0.05 -3.56
C ARG A 145 8.86 1.19 -4.50
N PHE A 146 10.14 1.25 -4.83
CA PHE A 146 10.72 2.30 -5.69
C PHE A 146 10.95 1.86 -7.13
N GLY A 147 10.71 0.58 -7.45
CA GLY A 147 10.88 0.03 -8.79
C GLY A 147 9.56 -0.21 -9.51
N LYS A 148 8.77 -1.17 -9.01
CA LYS A 148 7.49 -1.58 -9.64
C LYS A 148 6.36 -0.66 -9.24
N ASP A 149 6.21 -0.39 -7.95
CA ASP A 149 5.07 0.34 -7.42
C ASP A 149 5.11 1.81 -7.82
N ALA A 150 6.32 2.38 -7.95
CA ALA A 150 6.55 3.74 -8.45
C ALA A 150 6.06 3.97 -9.91
N ARG A 151 5.75 2.91 -10.66
CA ARG A 151 5.20 2.99 -12.02
C ARG A 151 3.67 2.92 -12.05
N ALA A 152 3.01 2.76 -10.91
CA ALA A 152 1.57 2.77 -10.82
C ALA A 152 1.04 4.15 -11.26
N ILE A 153 -0.03 4.13 -12.05
CA ILE A 153 -0.70 5.33 -12.55
C ILE A 153 -2.20 5.18 -12.37
N ARG A 154 -2.88 6.32 -12.20
CA ARG A 154 -4.34 6.36 -12.25
C ARG A 154 -4.79 6.23 -13.70
N VAL A 155 -5.78 5.38 -13.92
CA VAL A 155 -6.38 5.10 -15.23
C VAL A 155 -7.89 5.07 -15.11
N HIS A 156 -8.61 5.38 -16.18
CA HIS A 156 -10.06 5.23 -16.23
C HIS A 156 -10.42 3.81 -16.64
N PRO A 157 -11.09 3.01 -15.79
CA PRO A 157 -11.26 1.59 -16.09
C PRO A 157 -12.11 1.27 -17.32
N HIS A 158 -12.92 2.22 -17.81
CA HIS A 158 -13.72 2.05 -19.02
C HIS A 158 -12.89 2.16 -20.32
N GLU A 159 -11.67 2.69 -20.25
CA GLU A 159 -10.78 2.86 -21.39
C GLU A 159 -9.84 1.66 -21.61
N PHE A 160 -9.76 0.74 -20.64
CA PHE A 160 -8.78 -0.35 -20.64
C PHE A 160 -9.40 -1.68 -20.25
N ILE A 161 -8.86 -2.78 -20.79
CA ILE A 161 -9.15 -4.13 -20.33
C ILE A 161 -8.02 -4.57 -19.39
N PHE A 162 -8.36 -4.88 -18.13
CA PHE A 162 -7.39 -5.40 -17.16
C PHE A 162 -7.44 -6.93 -17.15
N LEU A 163 -6.35 -7.56 -17.59
CA LEU A 163 -6.19 -9.00 -17.53
C LEU A 163 -4.89 -9.34 -16.78
N PRO A 164 -4.93 -10.22 -15.77
CA PRO A 164 -3.71 -10.72 -15.14
C PRO A 164 -2.74 -11.24 -16.19
N ARG A 165 -1.47 -10.84 -16.11
CA ARG A 165 -0.46 -11.12 -17.15
C ARG A 165 -0.37 -12.60 -17.50
N LYS A 166 -0.48 -13.49 -16.50
CA LYS A 166 -0.48 -14.95 -16.70
C LYS A 166 -1.67 -15.41 -17.55
N LEU A 167 -2.87 -14.88 -17.30
CA LEU A 167 -4.06 -15.19 -18.08
C LEU A 167 -3.94 -14.65 -19.50
N ALA A 168 -3.41 -13.43 -19.68
CA ALA A 168 -3.15 -12.89 -21.02
C ALA A 168 -2.22 -13.78 -21.84
N ILE A 169 -1.13 -14.26 -21.24
CA ILE A 169 -0.17 -15.16 -21.90
C ILE A 169 -0.83 -16.51 -22.22
N ILE A 170 -1.53 -17.12 -21.26
CA ILE A 170 -2.22 -18.41 -21.47
C ILE A 170 -3.24 -18.29 -22.61
N SER A 171 -4.07 -17.25 -22.61
CA SER A 171 -5.06 -17.02 -23.66
C SER A 171 -4.42 -16.81 -25.03
N ALA A 172 -3.31 -16.07 -25.11
CA ALA A 172 -2.57 -15.87 -26.35
C ALA A 172 -1.98 -17.19 -26.90
N VAL A 173 -1.40 -18.02 -26.04
CA VAL A 173 -0.85 -19.33 -26.43
C VAL A 173 -1.97 -20.26 -26.91
N LEU A 174 -3.09 -20.33 -26.18
CA LEU A 174 -4.24 -21.14 -26.59
C LEU A 174 -4.81 -20.69 -27.94
N ALA A 175 -4.96 -19.38 -28.15
CA ALA A 175 -5.42 -18.84 -29.43
C ALA A 175 -4.48 -19.21 -30.59
N LEU A 176 -3.16 -19.16 -30.36
CA LEU A 176 -2.17 -19.57 -31.35
C LEU A 176 -2.27 -21.07 -31.68
N LEU A 177 -2.40 -21.93 -30.67
CA LEU A 177 -2.56 -23.37 -30.87
C LEU A 177 -3.84 -23.70 -31.67
N VAL A 178 -4.95 -23.01 -31.38
CA VAL A 178 -6.19 -23.16 -32.15
C VAL A 178 -5.99 -22.73 -33.61
N MET A 179 -5.32 -21.61 -33.87
CA MET A 179 -5.04 -21.16 -35.24
C MET A 179 -4.16 -22.16 -36.00
N VAL A 180 -3.12 -22.71 -35.36
CA VAL A 180 -2.26 -23.73 -35.98
C VAL A 180 -3.05 -25.01 -36.27
N PHE A 181 -3.89 -25.46 -35.34
CA PHE A 181 -4.72 -26.65 -35.51
C PHE A 181 -5.73 -26.49 -36.66
N LEU A 182 -6.44 -25.36 -36.70
CA LEU A 182 -7.37 -25.04 -37.78
C LEU A 182 -6.68 -24.91 -39.14
N GLY A 183 -5.48 -24.32 -39.17
CA GLY A 183 -4.66 -24.25 -40.38
C GLY A 183 -4.21 -25.62 -40.88
N GLY A 184 -3.85 -26.53 -39.96
CA GLY A 184 -3.52 -27.92 -40.30
C GLY A 184 -4.69 -28.67 -40.93
N ILE A 185 -5.88 -28.58 -40.32
CA ILE A 185 -7.11 -29.19 -40.87
C ILE A 185 -7.43 -28.64 -42.26
N ALA A 186 -7.31 -27.33 -42.47
CA ALA A 186 -7.57 -26.73 -43.77
C ALA A 186 -6.56 -27.18 -44.84
N GLY A 187 -5.29 -27.35 -44.47
CA GLY A 187 -4.25 -27.87 -45.35
C GLY A 187 -4.51 -29.31 -45.79
N GLU A 188 -4.85 -30.19 -44.85
CA GLU A 188 -5.22 -31.58 -45.15
C GLU A 188 -6.47 -31.68 -46.03
N TRP A 189 -7.45 -30.80 -45.82
CA TRP A 189 -8.67 -30.76 -46.65
C TRP A 189 -8.37 -30.34 -48.09
N ILE A 190 -7.50 -29.34 -48.29
CA ILE A 190 -7.09 -28.88 -49.64
C ILE A 190 -6.30 -29.97 -50.39
N GLU A 191 -5.44 -30.73 -49.71
CA GLU A 191 -4.71 -31.84 -50.35
C GLU A 191 -5.61 -33.04 -50.70
N SER A 192 -6.80 -33.13 -50.11
CA SER A 192 -7.75 -34.23 -50.30
C SER A 192 -8.80 -34.03 -51.41
N VAL A 193 -8.84 -32.84 -52.04
CA VAL A 193 -9.77 -32.45 -53.12
C VAL A 193 -9.03 -32.33 -54.45
#